data_AF-A0A6P9B1H8-F1
#
_entry.id   AF-A0A6P9B1H8-F1
#
_cell.length_a   1.000
_cell.length_b   1.000
_cell.length_c   1.000
_cell.angle_alpha   90.00
_cell.angle_beta   90.00
_cell.angle_gamma   90.00
#
_symmetry.space_group_name_H-M   'P 1'
#
loop_
_entity.id
_entity.type
_entity.pdbx_description
1 polymer ?
#
loop_
_entity_poly.entity_id
_entity_poly.type
_entity_poly.pdbx_seq_one_letter_code
_entity_poly.pdbx_strand_id
1 'polypeptide(L)'
;MTNVETEEILEFEAEDNPEVEEMSEAEDVEPTGSTPAFVRAKAFHCTPLLSSPRVLKEVASGSPVKQNLVQRVPKPAKKARREKREPSLPSNLVKKMFTHYIKMPVTKEALQVVDRCVNVYFKHLSNDLEAYANHARRKTAEAADLELLMRRQGLITDKTPLNVLVERHLPLEYRKLLIPIAISGNKVIPQKLK
;
A
#
# COMPACT_ATOMS: atom_id res chain seq x y z
N MET A 1 -10.06 3.41 -56.34
CA MET A 1 -11.01 2.38 -55.87
C MET A 1 -10.75 2.17 -54.40
N THR A 2 -11.61 2.78 -53.61
CA THR A 2 -11.71 2.79 -52.16
C THR A 2 -12.29 1.47 -51.64
N ASN A 3 -11.78 0.95 -50.52
CA ASN A 3 -12.42 -0.01 -49.60
C ASN A 3 -11.63 0.16 -48.26
N VAL A 4 -12.05 0.98 -47.29
CA VAL A 4 -13.21 0.91 -46.37
C VAL A 4 -13.15 -0.29 -45.42
N GLU A 5 -12.52 -0.03 -44.26
CA GLU A 5 -12.96 -0.26 -42.87
C GLU A 5 -13.99 -1.36 -42.56
N THR A 6 -13.67 -2.17 -41.55
CA THR A 6 -14.63 -2.66 -40.54
C THR A 6 -13.91 -2.77 -39.19
N GLU A 7 -14.05 -1.74 -38.36
CA GLU A 7 -13.85 -1.84 -36.91
C GLU A 7 -15.18 -2.27 -36.27
N GLU A 8 -15.17 -3.34 -35.48
CA GLU A 8 -16.29 -3.68 -34.60
C GLU A 8 -16.16 -2.87 -33.30
N ILE A 9 -16.92 -1.79 -33.23
CA ILE A 9 -17.18 -1.02 -32.02
C ILE A 9 -18.36 -1.69 -31.32
N LEU A 10 -18.13 -2.24 -30.13
CA LEU A 10 -19.18 -2.76 -29.25
C LEU A 10 -19.59 -1.64 -28.29
N GLU A 11 -20.61 -0.89 -28.71
CA GLU A 11 -21.37 0.06 -27.90
C GLU A 11 -22.08 -0.70 -26.77
N PHE A 12 -21.88 -0.23 -25.53
CA PHE A 12 -22.71 -0.59 -24.39
C PHE A 12 -23.49 0.66 -24.01
N GLU A 13 -24.73 0.72 -24.47
CA GLU A 13 -25.68 1.78 -24.15
C GLU A 13 -26.05 1.75 -22.66
N ALA A 14 -26.16 2.95 -22.11
CA ALA A 14 -26.64 3.23 -20.77
C ALA A 14 -28.10 3.67 -20.84
N GLU A 15 -28.96 3.03 -20.07
CA GLU A 15 -30.33 3.41 -19.73
C GLU A 15 -30.72 2.52 -18.53
N ASP A 16 -31.47 2.91 -17.51
CA ASP A 16 -32.12 4.16 -17.16
C ASP A 16 -32.49 4.04 -15.67
N ASN A 17 -32.64 5.16 -14.98
CA ASN A 17 -33.07 5.26 -13.59
C ASN A 17 -34.36 6.06 -13.53
N PRO A 18 -35.42 5.56 -12.87
CA PRO A 18 -36.45 6.45 -12.35
C PRO A 18 -36.66 6.32 -10.84
N GLU A 19 -36.58 7.50 -10.20
CA GLU A 19 -37.51 8.06 -9.21
C GLU A 19 -37.71 7.31 -7.87
N VAL A 20 -37.19 7.84 -6.75
CA VAL A 20 -37.84 8.75 -5.78
C VAL A 20 -39.16 8.24 -5.18
N GLU A 21 -39.08 7.73 -3.96
CA GLU A 21 -40.19 7.71 -3.00
C GLU A 21 -39.65 8.32 -1.70
N GLU A 22 -40.07 9.57 -1.44
CA GLU A 22 -40.02 10.17 -0.12
C GLU A 22 -41.09 9.52 0.76
N MET A 23 -40.70 9.01 1.92
CA MET A 23 -41.62 8.89 3.05
C MET A 23 -40.92 9.42 4.29
N SER A 24 -41.39 10.59 4.72
CA SER A 24 -41.07 11.19 6.01
C SER A 24 -42.10 10.70 7.03
N GLU A 25 -41.64 10.12 8.14
CA GLU A 25 -42.38 10.17 9.39
C GLU A 25 -41.41 10.17 10.57
N ALA A 26 -41.60 11.15 11.44
CA ALA A 26 -40.75 11.49 12.56
C ALA A 26 -41.17 10.68 13.79
N GLU A 27 -40.21 10.10 14.50
CA GLU A 27 -40.37 9.68 15.88
C GLU A 27 -39.20 10.28 16.69
N ASP A 28 -39.59 11.19 17.58
CA ASP A 28 -38.76 11.89 18.56
C ASP A 28 -38.48 10.96 19.75
N VAL A 29 -37.21 10.61 19.98
CA VAL A 29 -36.80 9.88 21.19
C VAL A 29 -35.54 10.55 21.76
N GLU A 30 -35.71 11.17 22.93
CA GLU A 30 -34.69 11.76 23.78
C GLU A 30 -33.47 10.82 24.01
N PRO A 31 -32.23 11.30 23.84
CA PRO A 31 -31.07 10.58 24.34
C PRO A 31 -30.90 10.84 25.83
N THR A 32 -31.47 9.96 26.66
CA THR A 32 -31.10 9.85 28.08
C THR A 32 -29.61 9.57 28.19
N GLY A 33 -28.88 10.55 28.74
CA GLY A 33 -27.43 10.49 28.90
C GLY A 33 -26.98 9.42 29.90
N SER A 34 -26.02 8.60 29.48
CA SER A 34 -25.15 7.87 30.40
C SER A 34 -23.85 7.51 29.70
N THR A 35 -22.91 8.46 29.68
CA THR A 35 -21.56 8.23 29.16
C THR A 35 -20.73 7.48 30.20
N PRO A 36 -20.12 6.33 29.88
CA PRO A 36 -19.39 5.51 30.85
C PRO A 36 -18.09 6.18 31.34
N ALA A 37 -17.80 5.97 32.63
CA ALA A 37 -16.83 6.68 33.47
C ALA A 37 -15.33 6.41 33.20
N PHE A 38 -14.90 6.10 31.97
CA PHE A 38 -13.47 5.90 31.66
C PHE A 38 -12.85 6.97 30.76
N VAL A 39 -13.64 7.93 30.26
CA VAL A 39 -13.10 9.03 29.44
C VAL A 39 -12.58 10.16 30.34
N ARG A 40 -11.39 9.97 30.90
CA ARG A 40 -10.61 11.04 31.54
C ARG A 40 -9.27 11.18 30.82
N ALA A 41 -9.25 11.93 29.72
CA ALA A 41 -8.02 12.36 29.07
C ALA A 41 -7.32 13.40 29.96
N LYS A 42 -6.03 13.20 30.25
CA LYS A 42 -5.17 14.22 30.88
C LYS A 42 -4.86 15.29 29.83
N ALA A 43 -5.17 16.54 30.17
CA ALA A 43 -4.78 17.71 29.39
C ALA A 43 -3.25 17.86 29.41
N PHE A 44 -2.62 17.92 28.25
CA PHE A 44 -1.23 18.32 28.11
C PHE A 44 -1.16 19.85 28.15
N HIS A 45 -0.51 20.38 29.20
CA HIS A 45 -0.22 21.79 29.33
C HIS A 45 1.09 22.08 28.58
N CYS A 46 1.02 22.64 27.37
CA CYS A 46 2.19 23.21 26.70
C CYS A 46 2.31 24.68 27.08
N THR A 47 3.35 25.03 27.85
CA THR A 47 3.75 26.41 28.11
C THR A 47 4.49 26.98 26.87
N PRO A 48 4.12 28.18 26.36
CA PRO A 48 4.86 28.83 25.30
C PRO A 48 5.82 29.85 25.92
N LEU A 49 7.13 29.58 25.91
CA LEU A 49 8.12 30.60 26.25
C LEU A 49 8.91 30.99 25.02
N LEU A 50 8.42 32.05 24.36
CA LEU A 50 9.21 32.97 23.55
C LEU A 50 10.32 33.56 24.43
N SER A 51 11.58 33.54 23.97
CA SER A 51 12.58 34.54 24.38
C SER A 51 13.77 34.55 23.41
N SER A 52 13.83 35.62 22.61
CA SER A 52 15.03 36.29 22.08
C SER A 52 14.96 37.70 22.70
N PRO A 53 16.04 38.42 23.10
CA PRO A 53 17.16 38.73 22.20
C PRO A 53 18.54 39.10 22.80
N ARG A 54 19.52 39.23 21.88
CA ARG A 54 20.73 40.11 21.84
C ARG A 54 21.93 39.84 22.77
N VAL A 55 23.13 39.97 22.17
CA VAL A 55 24.27 40.93 22.45
C VAL A 55 25.39 40.53 21.46
N LEU A 56 25.62 41.27 20.37
CA LEU A 56 26.56 42.39 20.13
C LEU A 56 28.07 42.05 20.08
N LYS A 57 28.71 42.61 19.04
CA LYS A 57 30.05 43.25 18.98
C LYS A 57 31.23 42.40 18.47
N GLU A 58 31.66 42.60 17.21
CA GLU A 58 32.87 43.35 16.73
C GLU A 58 34.00 42.38 16.35
N VAL A 59 34.97 42.62 15.45
CA VAL A 59 35.48 43.79 14.71
C VAL A 59 36.20 43.27 13.45
N ALA A 60 36.32 44.12 12.42
CA ALA A 60 37.04 43.85 11.18
C ALA A 60 38.56 44.08 11.29
N SER A 61 39.36 43.23 10.63
CA SER A 61 40.69 43.52 10.02
C SER A 61 41.18 42.22 9.36
N GLY A 62 41.88 42.11 8.25
CA GLY A 62 42.44 43.02 7.26
C GLY A 62 43.41 42.20 6.37
N SER A 63 43.15 42.15 5.06
CA SER A 63 44.08 41.87 3.94
C SER A 63 44.80 40.50 3.80
N PRO A 64 45.14 40.07 2.55
CA PRO A 64 45.34 38.67 2.20
C PRO A 64 46.82 38.27 2.11
N VAL A 65 47.14 37.05 2.53
CA VAL A 65 48.43 36.43 2.23
C VAL A 65 48.19 35.26 1.28
N LYS A 66 48.59 35.47 0.03
CA LYS A 66 48.67 34.45 -1.02
C LYS A 66 49.70 33.40 -0.58
N GLN A 67 49.24 32.16 -0.38
CA GLN A 67 50.14 31.02 -0.21
C GLN A 67 49.69 29.89 -1.14
N ASN A 68 50.41 29.83 -2.26
CA ASN A 68 50.69 28.70 -3.15
C ASN A 68 49.63 27.59 -3.31
N LEU A 69 49.06 27.59 -4.51
CA LEU A 69 48.52 26.41 -5.19
C LEU A 69 49.55 25.27 -5.15
N VAL A 70 49.34 24.31 -4.25
CA VAL A 70 49.78 22.93 -4.45
C VAL A 70 48.51 22.15 -4.69
N GLN A 71 48.23 21.86 -5.96
CA GLN A 71 47.15 20.96 -6.36
C GLN A 71 47.41 19.58 -5.75
N ARG A 72 46.87 19.34 -4.55
CA ARG A 72 46.70 18.00 -4.03
C ARG A 72 45.56 17.37 -4.80
N VAL A 73 45.90 16.45 -5.70
CA VAL A 73 44.95 15.54 -6.34
C VAL A 73 44.06 14.93 -5.24
N PRO A 74 42.73 15.15 -5.27
CA PRO A 74 41.87 14.56 -4.26
C PRO A 74 41.89 13.04 -4.43
N LYS A 75 42.40 12.36 -3.40
CA LYS A 75 42.29 10.90 -3.27
C LYS A 75 40.80 10.52 -3.41
N PRO A 76 40.44 9.48 -4.17
CA PRO A 76 39.04 9.11 -4.35
C PRO A 76 38.43 8.81 -2.98
N ALA A 77 37.37 9.56 -2.65
CA ALA A 77 36.64 9.39 -1.40
C ALA A 77 36.22 7.91 -1.27
N LYS A 78 36.56 7.31 -0.13
CA LYS A 78 36.12 5.97 0.25
C LYS A 78 34.59 5.94 0.10
N LYS A 79 34.09 5.04 -0.75
CA LYS A 79 32.65 4.85 -0.99
C LYS A 79 31.93 4.83 0.35
N ALA A 80 31.06 5.82 0.56
CA ALA A 80 30.24 5.92 1.76
C ALA A 80 29.57 4.55 2.00
N ARG A 81 29.74 4.02 3.20
CA ARG A 81 29.14 2.78 3.67
C ARG A 81 27.63 2.91 3.40
N ARG A 82 27.12 2.19 2.40
CA ARG A 82 25.69 2.15 2.10
C ARG A 82 25.01 1.71 3.39
N GLU A 83 24.28 2.62 4.02
CA GLU A 83 23.35 2.27 5.08
C GLU A 83 22.45 1.15 4.55
N LYS A 84 22.17 0.16 5.40
CA LYS A 84 21.30 -0.96 5.06
C LYS A 84 19.89 -0.39 4.86
N ARG A 85 19.58 0.02 3.63
CA ARG A 85 18.24 0.44 3.25
C ARG A 85 17.31 -0.74 3.53
N GLU A 86 16.18 -0.46 4.18
CA GLU A 86 15.13 -1.47 4.35
C GLU A 86 14.78 -2.05 2.97
N PRO A 87 14.58 -3.38 2.88
CA PRO A 87 14.19 -3.99 1.62
C PRO A 87 12.84 -3.43 1.19
N SER A 88 12.81 -2.73 0.07
CA SER A 88 11.60 -2.18 -0.53
C SER A 88 11.40 -2.74 -1.94
N LEU A 89 10.15 -2.74 -2.42
CA LEU A 89 9.87 -3.13 -3.79
C LEU A 89 10.56 -2.18 -4.79
N PRO A 90 10.88 -2.65 -6.00
CA PRO A 90 11.39 -1.78 -7.05
C PRO A 90 10.37 -0.69 -7.37
N SER A 91 10.73 0.59 -7.21
CA SER A 91 9.82 1.73 -7.44
C SER A 91 9.19 1.71 -8.84
N ASN A 92 9.92 1.21 -9.85
CA ASN A 92 9.38 1.04 -11.21
C ASN A 92 8.24 0.02 -11.29
N LEU A 93 8.29 -1.05 -10.51
CA LEU A 93 7.21 -2.05 -10.45
C LEU A 93 5.96 -1.43 -9.82
N VAL A 94 6.12 -0.74 -8.68
CA VAL A 94 5.02 -0.07 -7.97
C VAL A 94 4.34 0.94 -8.88
N LYS A 95 5.12 1.78 -9.57
CA LYS A 95 4.59 2.76 -10.54
C LYS A 95 3.81 2.09 -11.67
N LYS A 96 4.37 1.05 -12.29
CA LYS A 96 3.71 0.31 -13.38
C LYS A 96 2.38 -0.29 -12.94
N MET A 97 2.35 -0.95 -11.78
CA MET A 97 1.12 -1.53 -11.22
C MET A 97 0.08 -0.46 -10.94
N PHE A 98 0.46 0.62 -10.27
CA PHE A 98 -0.47 1.68 -9.91
C PHE A 98 -1.07 2.37 -11.14
N THR A 99 -0.23 2.73 -12.13
CA THR A 99 -0.70 3.36 -13.37
C THR A 99 -1.60 2.42 -14.17
N HIS A 100 -1.33 1.11 -14.18
CA HIS A 100 -2.18 0.13 -14.85
C HIS A 100 -3.62 0.12 -14.32
N TYR A 101 -3.79 0.18 -13.00
CA TYR A 101 -5.12 0.16 -12.39
C TYR A 101 -5.84 1.51 -12.41
N ILE A 102 -5.12 2.61 -12.23
CA ILE A 102 -5.76 3.93 -12.13
C ILE A 102 -6.22 4.46 -13.50
N LYS A 103 -5.60 4.04 -14.61
CA LYS A 103 -5.94 4.45 -16.00
C LYS A 103 -5.93 5.98 -16.24
N MET A 104 -5.25 6.75 -15.40
CA MET A 104 -5.13 8.21 -15.51
C MET A 104 -3.68 8.66 -15.25
N PRO A 105 -3.29 9.86 -15.72
CA PRO A 105 -1.98 10.43 -15.44
C PRO A 105 -1.85 10.79 -13.96
N VAL A 106 -0.71 10.47 -13.36
CA VAL A 106 -0.44 10.67 -11.93
C VAL A 106 0.80 11.54 -11.76
N THR A 107 0.77 12.49 -10.83
CA THR A 107 1.93 13.34 -10.53
C THR A 107 3.07 12.53 -9.90
N LYS A 108 4.31 13.00 -10.09
CA LYS A 108 5.49 12.32 -9.54
C LYS A 108 5.47 12.25 -8.01
N GLU A 109 4.94 13.29 -7.35
CA GLU A 109 4.82 13.36 -5.90
C GLU A 109 3.83 12.33 -5.35
N ALA A 110 2.67 12.18 -6.00
CA ALA A 110 1.69 11.16 -5.63
C ALA A 110 2.28 9.74 -5.73
N LEU A 111 3.04 9.46 -6.80
CA LEU A 111 3.73 8.16 -6.93
C LEU A 111 4.77 7.91 -5.83
N GLN A 112 5.43 8.94 -5.30
CA GLN A 112 6.34 8.79 -4.15
C GLN A 112 5.57 8.49 -2.85
N VAL A 113 4.38 9.07 -2.68
CA VAL A 113 3.51 8.74 -1.55
C VAL A 113 3.07 7.27 -1.64
N VAL A 114 2.64 6.82 -2.82
CA VAL A 114 2.26 5.41 -3.05
C VAL A 114 3.40 4.46 -2.70
N ASP A 115 4.64 4.77 -3.11
CA ASP A 115 5.83 3.96 -2.79
C ASP A 115 6.02 3.81 -1.26
N ARG A 116 5.84 4.91 -0.51
CA ARG A 116 5.87 4.89 0.96
C ARG A 116 4.71 4.09 1.56
N CYS A 117 3.50 4.26 1.03
CA CYS A 117 2.31 3.52 1.48
C CYS A 117 2.48 2.02 1.30
N VAL A 118 3.07 1.57 0.18
CA VAL A 118 3.33 0.15 -0.07
C VAL A 118 4.29 -0.43 0.98
N ASN A 119 5.33 0.31 1.38
CA ASN A 119 6.23 -0.16 2.44
C ASN A 119 5.50 -0.28 3.79
N VAL A 120 4.61 0.66 4.12
CA VAL A 120 3.79 0.58 5.34
C VAL A 120 2.81 -0.59 5.28
N TYR A 121 2.21 -0.84 4.11
CA TYR A 121 1.32 -1.97 3.89
C TYR A 121 2.01 -3.30 4.18
N PHE A 122 3.23 -3.52 3.68
CA PHE A 122 3.97 -4.76 3.98
C PHE A 122 4.38 -4.90 5.45
N LYS A 123 4.64 -3.79 6.15
CA LYS A 123 4.88 -3.82 7.61
C LYS A 123 3.63 -4.29 8.35
N HIS A 124 2.46 -3.73 8.03
CA HIS A 124 1.20 -4.15 8.63
C HIS A 124 0.85 -5.61 8.29
N LEU A 125 1.01 -5.99 7.03
CA LEU A 125 0.76 -7.36 6.57
C LEU A 125 1.66 -8.38 7.29
N SER A 126 2.94 -8.03 7.51
CA SER A 126 3.86 -8.90 8.25
C SER A 126 3.44 -9.07 9.71
N ASN A 127 3.06 -7.98 10.39
CA ASN A 127 2.58 -8.02 11.77
C ASN A 127 1.29 -8.83 11.91
N ASP A 128 0.38 -8.71 10.94
CA ASP A 128 -0.88 -9.45 10.92
C ASP A 128 -0.65 -10.96 10.74
N LEU A 129 0.23 -11.35 9.80
CA LEU A 129 0.57 -12.75 9.59
C LEU A 129 1.30 -13.35 10.81
N GLU A 130 2.17 -12.58 11.46
CA GLU A 130 2.81 -12.99 12.71
C GLU A 130 1.75 -13.25 13.81
N ALA A 131 0.77 -12.35 13.95
CA ALA A 131 -0.31 -12.53 14.92
C ALA A 131 -1.14 -13.78 14.64
N TYR A 132 -1.47 -14.07 13.38
CA TYR A 132 -2.21 -15.28 13.00
C TYR A 132 -1.44 -16.57 13.23
N ALA A 133 -0.17 -16.61 12.81
CA ALA A 133 0.70 -17.76 13.06
C ALA A 133 0.85 -18.01 14.58
N ASN A 134 1.09 -16.95 15.36
CA ASN A 134 1.20 -17.03 16.82
C ASN A 134 -0.10 -17.50 17.48
N HIS A 135 -1.26 -17.06 16.99
CA HIS A 135 -2.56 -17.51 17.48
C HIS A 135 -2.75 -19.02 17.27
N ALA A 136 -2.32 -19.54 16.12
CA ALA A 136 -2.30 -20.96 15.82
C ALA A 136 -1.12 -21.73 16.46
N ARG A 137 -0.30 -21.08 17.30
CA ARG A 137 0.94 -21.61 17.90
C ARG A 137 1.95 -22.15 16.88
N ARG A 138 1.92 -21.62 15.65
CA ARG A 138 2.87 -21.90 14.57
C ARG A 138 3.92 -20.79 14.50
N LYS A 139 5.09 -21.12 13.96
CA LYS A 139 6.16 -20.15 13.64
C LYS A 139 6.19 -19.79 12.15
N THR A 140 5.41 -20.50 11.34
CA THR A 140 5.37 -20.39 9.89
C THR A 140 3.99 -19.92 9.47
N ALA A 141 3.94 -18.91 8.61
CA ALA A 141 2.70 -18.45 8.00
C ALA A 141 2.27 -19.45 6.92
N GLU A 142 1.03 -19.91 7.00
CA GLU A 142 0.42 -20.85 6.05
C GLU A 142 -0.51 -20.12 5.08
N ALA A 143 -0.90 -20.81 4.00
CA ALA A 143 -1.85 -20.27 3.02
C ALA A 143 -3.20 -19.88 3.65
N ALA A 144 -3.63 -20.61 4.69
CA ALA A 144 -4.85 -20.31 5.44
C ALA A 144 -4.76 -18.95 6.17
N ASP A 145 -3.58 -18.55 6.65
CA ASP A 145 -3.38 -17.25 7.32
C ASP A 145 -3.54 -16.10 6.32
N LEU A 146 -3.07 -16.29 5.08
CA LEU A 146 -3.26 -15.34 3.99
C LEU A 146 -4.72 -15.28 3.53
N GLU A 147 -5.40 -16.42 3.42
CA GLU A 147 -6.84 -16.44 3.10
C GLU A 147 -7.64 -15.68 4.17
N LEU A 148 -7.35 -15.92 5.45
CA LEU A 148 -7.98 -15.20 6.56
C LEU A 148 -7.70 -13.70 6.50
N LEU A 149 -6.45 -13.29 6.22
CA LEU A 149 -6.09 -11.89 6.07
C LEU A 149 -6.90 -11.21 4.96
N MET A 150 -6.99 -11.85 3.80
CA MET A 150 -7.72 -11.32 2.65
C MET A 150 -9.24 -11.30 2.86
N ARG A 151 -9.79 -12.23 3.65
CA ARG A 151 -11.19 -12.17 4.14
C ARG A 151 -11.41 -10.98 5.06
N ARG A 152 -10.49 -10.74 6.01
CA ARG A 152 -10.57 -9.58 6.91
C ARG A 152 -10.45 -8.25 6.18
N GLN A 153 -9.70 -8.21 5.08
CA GLN A 153 -9.61 -7.04 4.19
C GLN A 153 -10.84 -6.85 3.29
N GLY A 154 -11.79 -7.78 3.29
CA GLY A 154 -12.99 -7.74 2.45
C GLY A 154 -12.75 -8.09 0.98
N LEU A 155 -11.57 -8.61 0.63
CA LEU A 155 -11.25 -9.02 -0.74
C LEU A 155 -11.87 -10.38 -1.08
N ILE A 156 -11.83 -11.30 -0.11
CA ILE A 156 -12.44 -12.63 -0.24
C ILE A 156 -13.81 -12.59 0.43
N THR A 157 -14.83 -12.90 -0.35
CA THR A 157 -16.21 -13.03 0.11
C THR A 157 -16.79 -14.35 -0.40
N ASP A 158 -17.98 -14.71 0.06
CA ASP A 158 -18.65 -15.92 -0.43
C ASP A 158 -18.99 -15.84 -1.93
N LYS A 159 -19.14 -14.60 -2.44
CA LYS A 159 -19.32 -14.33 -3.88
C LYS A 159 -17.99 -14.34 -4.66
N THR A 160 -16.88 -14.01 -3.99
CA THR A 160 -15.55 -13.88 -4.58
C THR A 160 -14.52 -14.72 -3.82
N PRO A 161 -14.49 -16.05 -4.05
CA PRO A 161 -13.53 -16.93 -3.38
C PRO A 161 -12.10 -16.69 -3.88
N LEU A 162 -11.10 -17.14 -3.10
CA LEU A 162 -9.67 -16.95 -3.38
C LEU A 162 -9.28 -17.37 -4.81
N ASN A 163 -9.78 -18.51 -5.27
CA ASN A 163 -9.45 -19.05 -6.60
C ASN A 163 -9.82 -18.07 -7.73
N VAL A 164 -10.95 -17.37 -7.59
CA VAL A 164 -11.40 -16.37 -8.58
C VAL A 164 -10.47 -15.16 -8.60
N LEU A 165 -9.97 -14.73 -7.43
CA LEU A 165 -8.97 -13.66 -7.36
C LEU A 165 -7.65 -14.06 -8.00
N VAL A 166 -7.21 -15.30 -7.75
CA VAL A 166 -6.00 -15.88 -8.36
C VAL A 166 -6.14 -15.92 -9.88
N GLU A 167 -7.29 -16.34 -10.40
CA GLU A 167 -7.57 -16.37 -11.84
C GLU A 167 -7.51 -14.99 -12.51
N ARG A 168 -8.04 -13.97 -11.84
CA ARG A 168 -8.14 -12.60 -12.37
C ARG A 168 -6.83 -11.83 -12.31
N HIS A 169 -6.07 -11.97 -11.22
CA HIS A 169 -4.95 -11.08 -10.92
C HIS A 169 -3.57 -11.72 -11.09
N LEU A 170 -3.47 -13.05 -11.23
CA LEU A 170 -2.18 -13.73 -11.41
C LEU A 170 -1.97 -14.26 -12.85
N PRO A 171 -0.76 -14.09 -13.41
CA PRO A 171 -0.33 -14.76 -14.63
C PRO A 171 -0.49 -16.29 -14.55
N LEU A 172 -0.68 -16.92 -15.71
CA LEU A 172 -0.93 -18.36 -15.82
C LEU A 172 0.14 -19.23 -15.13
N GLU A 173 1.40 -18.80 -15.17
CA GLU A 173 2.53 -19.50 -14.54
C GLU A 173 2.33 -19.69 -13.04
N TYR A 174 1.87 -18.64 -12.34
CA TYR A 174 1.63 -18.69 -10.90
C TYR A 174 0.31 -19.38 -10.57
N ARG A 175 -0.71 -19.26 -11.44
CA ARG A 175 -2.00 -19.95 -11.25
C ARG A 175 -1.84 -21.46 -11.19
N LYS A 176 -0.99 -22.03 -12.05
CA LYS A 176 -0.67 -23.47 -12.08
C LYS A 176 -0.09 -24.00 -10.75
N LEU A 177 0.53 -23.14 -9.94
CA LEU A 177 1.12 -23.52 -8.65
C LEU A 177 0.08 -23.54 -7.53
N LEU A 178 -0.96 -22.71 -7.63
CA LEU A 178 -1.96 -22.51 -6.57
C LEU A 178 -3.24 -23.30 -6.82
N ILE A 179 -3.66 -23.39 -8.08
CA ILE A 179 -4.87 -24.09 -8.49
C ILE A 179 -4.44 -25.35 -9.26
N PRO A 180 -4.79 -26.55 -8.79
CA PRO A 180 -4.55 -27.76 -9.57
C PRO A 180 -5.37 -27.70 -10.86
N ILE A 181 -4.69 -27.57 -12.00
CA ILE A 181 -5.32 -27.59 -13.32
C ILE A 181 -5.29 -29.02 -13.85
N ALA A 182 -6.43 -29.50 -14.34
CA ALA A 182 -6.49 -30.77 -15.06
C ALA A 182 -5.80 -30.61 -16.42
N ILE A 183 -4.66 -31.27 -16.59
CA ILE A 183 -3.97 -31.38 -17.88
C ILE A 183 -4.38 -32.72 -18.50
N SER A 184 -4.61 -32.75 -19.82
CA SER A 184 -4.86 -34.00 -20.55
C SER A 184 -3.71 -34.98 -20.27
N GLY A 185 -4.04 -36.14 -19.68
CA GLY A 185 -3.07 -37.12 -19.19
C GLY A 185 -2.96 -37.26 -17.66
N ASN A 186 -3.73 -36.51 -16.87
CA ASN A 186 -3.78 -36.70 -15.41
C ASN A 186 -4.36 -38.09 -15.06
N LYS A 187 -3.51 -38.98 -14.55
CA LYS A 187 -3.93 -40.29 -14.02
C LYS A 187 -4.44 -40.11 -12.59
N VAL A 188 -5.74 -39.88 -12.44
CA VAL A 188 -6.40 -39.82 -11.12
C VAL A 188 -6.47 -41.24 -10.57
N ILE A 189 -5.61 -41.55 -9.60
CA ILE A 189 -5.67 -42.83 -8.87
C ILE A 189 -6.54 -42.58 -7.64
N PRO A 190 -7.73 -43.20 -7.54
CA PRO A 190 -8.54 -43.08 -6.34
C PRO A 190 -7.76 -43.67 -5.15
N GLN A 191 -7.52 -42.85 -4.12
CA GLN A 191 -6.97 -43.34 -2.87
C GLN A 191 -8.04 -44.18 -2.17
N LYS A 192 -7.70 -45.42 -1.83
CA LYS A 192 -8.60 -46.28 -1.03
C LYS A 192 -8.75 -45.64 0.34
N LEU A 193 -9.98 -45.25 0.68
CA LEU A 193 -10.35 -44.84 2.03
C LEU A 193 -10.03 -46.01 2.97
N LYS A 194 -9.23 -45.74 4.01
CA LYS A 194 -8.95 -46.66 5.10
C LYS A 194 -10.03 -46.55 6.16
#